data_AF-D8FH27-F1
#
_entry.id   AF-D8FH27-F1
#
_cell.length_a   1.000
_cell.length_b   1.000
_cell.length_c   1.000
_cell.angle_alpha   90.00
_cell.angle_beta   90.00
_cell.angle_gamma   90.00
#
_symmetry.space_group_name_H-M   'P 1'
#
loop_
_entity.id
_entity.type
_entity.pdbx_description
1 polymer ?
#
loop_
_entity_poly.entity_id
_entity_poly.type
_entity_poly.pdbx_seq_one_letter_code
_entity_poly.pdbx_strand_id
1 'polypeptide(L)'
;MKNRIGKRLVKSYLLLIITTIVILDIFLLIGFKTFYYTSVENELKSRLSFSLNFYNRNYSDKNLEDIILEDNDILWTYTNAEVQVLTPKGNIIIDSIGAISKEPINSQDFLL
;
A
#
# COMPACT_ATOMS: atom_id res chain seq x y z
N MET A 1 -13.97 -12.01 -58.71
CA MET A 1 -13.16 -12.72 -57.68
C MET A 1 -11.95 -11.89 -57.16
N LYS A 2 -12.00 -10.55 -57.12
CA LYS A 2 -10.76 -9.74 -56.98
C LYS A 2 -10.37 -9.25 -55.58
N ASN A 3 -11.15 -9.50 -54.52
CA ASN A 3 -10.88 -8.86 -53.20
C ASN A 3 -10.66 -9.84 -52.02
N ARG A 4 -10.49 -11.15 -52.28
CA ARG A 4 -10.38 -12.16 -51.20
C ARG A 4 -8.99 -12.27 -50.59
N ILE A 5 -7.94 -12.13 -51.40
CA ILE A 5 -6.54 -12.33 -50.94
C ILE A 5 -6.06 -11.11 -50.14
N GLY A 6 -6.30 -9.89 -50.64
CA GLY A 6 -5.95 -8.65 -49.94
C GLY A 6 -6.66 -8.50 -48.58
N LYS A 7 -7.95 -8.82 -48.50
CA LYS A 7 -8.69 -8.80 -47.22
C LYS A 7 -8.13 -9.81 -46.20
N ARG A 8 -7.71 -10.99 -46.65
CA ARG A 8 -7.08 -12.00 -45.78
C ARG A 8 -5.74 -11.50 -45.25
N LEU A 9 -4.93 -10.88 -46.11
CA LEU A 9 -3.63 -10.31 -45.74
C LEU A 9 -3.79 -9.20 -44.69
N VAL A 10 -4.66 -8.22 -44.95
CA VAL A 10 -4.93 -7.12 -44.01
C VAL A 10 -5.44 -7.64 -42.67
N LYS A 11 -6.32 -8.65 -42.65
CA LYS A 11 -6.81 -9.26 -41.41
C LYS A 11 -5.70 -9.93 -40.60
N SER A 12 -4.76 -10.61 -41.26
CA SER A 12 -3.62 -11.24 -40.59
C SER A 12 -2.67 -10.22 -39.96
N TYR A 13 -2.36 -9.13 -40.67
CA TYR A 13 -1.55 -8.04 -40.09
C TYR A 13 -2.26 -7.32 -38.96
N LEU A 14 -3.57 -7.07 -39.09
CA LEU A 14 -4.37 -6.46 -38.03
C LEU A 14 -4.38 -7.35 -36.76
N LEU A 15 -4.55 -8.67 -36.93
CA LEU A 15 -4.52 -9.61 -35.81
C LEU A 15 -3.15 -9.62 -35.12
N LEU A 16 -2.07 -9.54 -35.89
CA LEU A 16 -0.72 -9.48 -35.35
C LEU A 16 -0.53 -8.20 -34.51
N ILE A 17 -0.92 -7.04 -35.04
CA ILE A 17 -0.85 -5.76 -34.32
C ILE A 17 -1.65 -5.81 -33.01
N ILE A 18 -2.89 -6.32 -33.06
CA ILE A 18 -3.74 -6.45 -31.87
C ILE A 18 -3.08 -7.36 -30.83
N THR A 19 -2.57 -8.52 -31.25
CA THR A 19 -1.88 -9.46 -30.37
C THR A 19 -0.66 -8.81 -29.70
N THR A 20 0.13 -8.05 -30.46
CA THR A 20 1.29 -7.33 -29.91
C THR A 20 0.87 -6.29 -28.88
N ILE A 21 -0.18 -5.50 -29.14
CA ILE A 21 -0.70 -4.51 -28.18
C ILE A 21 -1.18 -5.21 -26.91
N VAL A 22 -1.94 -6.30 -27.03
CA VAL A 22 -2.46 -7.06 -25.89
C VAL A 22 -1.33 -7.62 -25.02
N ILE A 23 -0.27 -8.16 -25.63
CA ILE A 23 0.90 -8.65 -24.89
C ILE A 23 1.59 -7.52 -24.14
N LEU A 24 1.77 -6.37 -24.80
CA LEU A 24 2.38 -5.19 -24.18
C LEU A 24 1.52 -4.67 -23.01
N ASP A 25 0.21 -4.60 -23.18
CA ASP A 25 -0.71 -4.15 -22.13
C ASP A 25 -0.67 -5.07 -20.91
N ILE A 26 -0.69 -6.40 -21.12
CA ILE A 26 -0.58 -7.36 -20.01
C ILE A 26 0.75 -7.16 -19.27
N PHE A 27 1.85 -7.01 -20.01
CA PHE A 27 3.16 -6.79 -19.41
C PHE A 27 3.21 -5.49 -18.61
N LEU A 28 2.66 -4.40 -19.15
CA LEU A 28 2.56 -3.11 -18.47
C LEU A 28 1.70 -3.20 -17.23
N LEU A 29 0.52 -3.83 -17.28
CA LEU A 29 -0.36 -3.98 -16.12
C LEU A 29 0.33 -4.71 -14.98
N ILE A 30 1.04 -5.81 -15.27
CA ILE A 30 1.77 -6.58 -14.27
C ILE A 30 2.94 -5.74 -13.71
N GLY A 31 3.70 -5.08 -14.58
CA GLY A 31 4.83 -4.24 -14.20
C GLY A 31 4.40 -3.07 -13.31
N PHE A 32 3.38 -2.31 -13.73
CA PHE A 32 2.82 -1.19 -12.96
C PHE A 32 2.25 -1.65 -11.62
N LYS A 33 1.48 -2.73 -11.59
CA LYS A 33 0.95 -3.27 -10.35
C LYS A 33 2.09 -3.59 -9.38
N THR A 34 3.06 -4.37 -9.83
CA THR A 34 4.16 -4.82 -8.97
C THR A 34 4.99 -3.64 -8.48
N PHE A 35 5.37 -2.74 -9.39
CA PHE A 35 6.14 -1.56 -9.04
C PHE A 35 5.40 -0.68 -8.02
N TYR A 36 4.13 -0.36 -8.26
CA TYR A 36 3.36 0.51 -7.38
C TYR A 36 3.18 -0.10 -5.98
N TYR A 37 2.72 -1.35 -5.89
CA TYR A 37 2.48 -1.99 -4.59
C TYR A 37 3.79 -2.17 -3.81
N THR A 38 4.87 -2.62 -4.46
CA THR A 38 6.18 -2.77 -3.80
C THR A 38 6.76 -1.42 -3.38
N SER A 39 6.62 -0.37 -4.19
CA SER A 39 7.07 0.98 -3.82
C SER A 39 6.33 1.51 -2.60
N VAL A 40 5.00 1.41 -2.57
CA VAL A 40 4.18 1.83 -1.42
C VAL A 40 4.52 1.03 -0.18
N GLU A 41 4.63 -0.30 -0.30
CA GLU A 41 5.01 -1.18 0.81
C GLU A 41 6.38 -0.80 1.41
N ASN A 42 7.38 -0.57 0.55
CA ASN A 42 8.72 -0.19 0.98
C ASN A 42 8.73 1.18 1.66
N GLU A 43 7.96 2.14 1.15
CA GLU A 43 7.83 3.47 1.77
C GLU A 43 7.20 3.37 3.16
N LEU A 44 6.09 2.64 3.29
CA LEU A 44 5.41 2.43 4.58
C LEU A 44 6.33 1.73 5.59
N LYS A 45 7.04 0.67 5.18
CA LYS A 45 8.02 -0.02 6.05
C LYS A 45 9.16 0.89 6.47
N SER A 46 9.66 1.73 5.58
CA SER A 46 10.73 2.68 5.88
C SER A 46 10.29 3.71 6.92
N ARG A 47 9.10 4.31 6.73
CA ARG A 47 8.50 5.27 7.67
C ARG A 47 8.21 4.64 9.04
N LEU A 48 7.67 3.42 9.06
CA LEU A 48 7.44 2.66 10.28
C LEU A 48 8.76 2.38 11.03
N SER A 49 9.77 1.91 10.31
CA SER A 49 11.09 1.62 10.89
C SER A 49 11.73 2.88 11.47
N PHE A 50 11.58 4.03 10.80
CA PHE A 50 12.05 5.32 11.31
C PHE A 50 11.31 5.71 12.60
N SER A 51 9.97 5.62 12.62
CA SER A 51 9.15 5.91 13.80
C SER A 51 9.52 5.01 14.99
N LEU A 52 9.68 3.71 14.77
CA LEU A 52 10.12 2.76 15.80
C LEU A 52 11.54 3.06 16.31
N ASN A 53 12.47 3.39 15.42
CA ASN A 53 13.83 3.77 15.83
C ASN A 53 13.85 5.08 16.63
N PHE A 54 13.01 6.04 16.26
CA PHE A 54 12.86 7.29 17.00
C PHE A 54 12.26 7.04 18.38
N TYR A 55 11.19 6.24 18.47
CA TYR A 55 10.59 5.79 19.72
C TYR A 55 11.64 5.13 20.63
N ASN A 56 12.33 4.11 20.13
CA ASN A 56 13.30 3.33 20.91
C ASN A 56 14.47 4.16 21.41
N ARG A 57 14.86 5.23 20.71
CA ARG A 57 15.99 6.08 21.12
C ARG A 57 15.62 7.15 22.14
N ASN A 58 14.40 7.66 22.09
CA ASN A 58 14.00 8.83 22.88
C ASN A 58 13.03 8.47 24.02
N TYR A 59 12.38 7.31 23.93
CA TYR A 59 11.26 6.94 24.80
C TYR A 59 11.27 5.46 25.23
N SER A 60 12.38 4.73 25.09
CA SER A 60 12.48 3.33 25.54
C SER A 60 12.16 3.12 27.01
N ASP A 61 12.37 4.17 27.81
CA ASP A 61 12.26 4.12 29.27
C ASP A 61 10.87 4.56 29.77
N LYS A 62 9.98 4.98 28.85
CA LYS A 62 8.59 5.37 29.13
C LYS A 62 7.62 4.31 28.62
N ASN A 63 6.48 4.14 29.28
CA ASN A 63 5.42 3.29 28.75
C ASN A 63 4.78 3.96 27.53
N LEU A 64 4.35 3.14 26.57
CA LEU A 64 3.66 3.60 25.37
C LEU A 64 2.41 4.44 25.71
N GLU A 65 1.64 4.03 26.72
CA GLU A 65 0.47 4.78 27.22
C GLU A 65 0.83 6.17 27.73
N ASP A 66 1.96 6.33 28.42
CA ASP A 66 2.38 7.64 28.94
C ASP A 66 2.78 8.58 27.80
N ILE A 67 3.45 8.06 26.76
CA ILE A 67 3.87 8.83 25.57
C ILE A 67 2.65 9.28 24.76
N ILE A 68 1.70 8.37 24.60
CA ILE A 68 0.42 8.58 23.93
C ILE A 68 -0.39 9.70 24.61
N LEU A 69 -0.39 9.74 25.94
CA LEU A 69 -1.13 10.74 26.72
C LEU A 69 -0.42 12.11 26.78
N GLU A 70 0.91 12.11 26.75
CA GLU A 70 1.73 13.34 26.83
C GLU A 70 1.92 14.04 25.48
N ASP A 71 2.13 13.29 24.39
CA ASP A 71 2.45 13.86 23.08
C ASP A 71 2.07 12.91 21.94
N ASN A 72 0.78 12.98 21.56
CA ASN A 72 0.17 12.09 20.59
C ASN A 72 0.84 12.21 19.21
N ASP A 73 1.29 13.41 18.84
CA ASP A 73 1.70 13.72 17.47
C ASP A 73 3.08 13.17 17.09
N ILE A 74 3.93 12.84 18.07
CA ILE A 74 5.30 12.38 17.81
C ILE A 74 5.34 11.14 16.91
N LEU A 75 4.38 10.23 17.07
CA LEU A 75 4.37 8.95 16.37
C LEU A 75 4.07 9.08 14.86
N TRP A 76 3.35 10.13 14.46
CA TRP A 76 2.95 10.37 13.06
C TRP A 76 3.44 11.68 12.44
N THR A 77 4.13 12.55 13.18
CA THR A 77 4.65 13.84 12.65
C THR A 77 5.49 13.70 11.39
N TYR A 78 6.16 12.56 11.19
CA TYR A 78 7.06 12.31 10.04
C TYR A 78 6.45 11.44 8.93
N THR A 79 5.14 11.19 8.97
CA THR A 79 4.44 10.41 7.95
C THR A 79 3.16 11.08 7.47
N ASN A 80 2.96 11.09 6.16
CA ASN A 80 1.72 11.57 5.53
C ASN A 80 0.71 10.42 5.32
N ALA A 81 0.82 9.36 6.11
CA ALA A 81 -0.06 8.19 6.10
C ALA A 81 -0.72 8.04 7.47
N GLU A 82 -1.88 7.39 7.48
CA GLU A 82 -2.58 7.06 8.72
C GLU A 82 -1.73 6.12 9.57
N VAL A 83 -1.58 6.47 10.85
CA VAL A 83 -0.90 5.67 11.85
C VAL A 83 -1.90 5.31 12.93
N GLN A 84 -2.05 4.01 13.16
CA GLN A 84 -2.89 3.46 14.22
C GLN A 84 -2.04 2.64 15.19
N VAL A 85 -2.30 2.79 16.48
CA VAL A 85 -1.72 1.98 17.54
C VAL A 85 -2.80 1.05 18.08
N LEU A 86 -2.53 -0.26 18.03
CA LEU A 86 -3.51 -1.30 18.33
C LEU A 86 -3.07 -2.15 19.50
N THR A 87 -4.05 -2.61 20.28
CA THR A 87 -3.82 -3.74 21.18
C THR A 87 -3.66 -5.04 20.37
N PRO A 88 -3.00 -6.08 20.91
CA PRO A 88 -2.94 -7.40 20.28
C PRO A 88 -4.30 -8.05 19.99
N LYS A 89 -5.38 -7.52 20.60
CA LYS A 89 -6.77 -7.97 20.38
C LYS A 89 -7.46 -7.21 19.25
N GLY A 90 -6.78 -6.26 18.60
CA GLY A 90 -7.32 -5.45 17.50
C GLY A 90 -8.09 -4.20 17.94
N ASN A 91 -8.12 -3.88 19.23
CA ASN A 91 -8.71 -2.61 19.68
C ASN A 91 -7.79 -1.43 19.35
N ILE A 92 -8.34 -0.37 18.76
CA ILE A 92 -7.63 0.88 18.49
C ILE A 92 -7.38 1.59 19.82
N ILE A 93 -6.11 1.82 20.14
CA ILE A 93 -5.67 2.67 21.24
C ILE A 93 -5.64 4.12 20.75
N ILE A 94 -5.09 4.31 19.55
CA ILE A 94 -4.92 5.62 18.92
C ILE A 94 -5.00 5.53 17.42
N ASP A 95 -5.47 6.63 16.83
CA ASP A 95 -5.48 6.87 15.41
C ASP A 95 -5.12 8.33 15.12
N SER A 96 -4.13 8.53 14.26
CA SER A 96 -3.69 9.83 13.76
C SER A 96 -4.79 10.69 13.11
N ILE A 97 -5.85 10.09 12.56
CA ILE A 97 -7.00 10.85 12.00
C ILE A 97 -8.16 10.99 13.00
N GLY A 98 -8.00 10.45 14.22
CA GLY A 98 -8.98 10.54 15.28
C GLY A 98 -10.21 9.64 15.10
N ALA A 99 -10.16 8.61 14.24
CA ALA A 99 -11.24 7.65 14.15
C ALA A 99 -11.18 6.68 15.34
N ILE A 100 -12.20 6.74 16.18
CA ILE A 100 -12.33 5.85 17.34
C ILE A 100 -13.38 4.80 17.01
N SER A 101 -12.97 3.55 16.87
CA SER A 101 -13.88 2.39 16.79
C SER A 101 -14.05 1.76 18.16
N LYS A 102 -15.30 1.40 18.52
CA LYS A 102 -15.60 0.60 19.71
C LYS A 102 -15.39 -0.89 19.49
N GLU A 103 -15.35 -1.32 18.24
CA GLU A 103 -15.14 -2.72 17.86
C GLU A 103 -13.70 -2.93 17.40
N PRO A 104 -13.12 -4.13 17.66
CA PRO A 104 -11.83 -4.50 17.11
C PRO A 104 -11.82 -4.35 15.58
N ILE A 105 -10.68 -3.95 15.04
CA ILE A 105 -10.56 -3.77 13.60
C ILE A 105 -10.68 -5.13 12.92
N ASN A 106 -11.45 -5.15 11.84
CA ASN A 106 -11.61 -6.30 10.97
C ASN A 106 -11.12 -5.93 9.56
N SER A 107 -9.82 -5.70 9.44
CA SER A 107 -9.14 -5.37 8.19
C SER A 107 -8.23 -6.51 7.77
N GLN A 108 -8.00 -6.66 6.46
CA GLN A 108 -7.23 -7.78 5.90
C GLN A 108 -5.76 -7.82 6.34
N ASP A 109 -5.23 -6.69 6.78
CA ASP A 109 -3.87 -6.50 7.29
C ASP A 109 -3.73 -6.79 8.78
N PHE A 110 -4.84 -6.88 9.53
CA PHE A 110 -4.83 -7.32 10.93
C PHE A 110 -4.98 -8.85 11.01
N LEU A 111 -3.85 -9.55 11.02
CA LEU A 111 -3.80 -11.01 11.24
C LEU A 111 -3.62 -11.28 12.75
N LEU A 112 -4.62 -11.95 13.34
CA LEU A 112 -4.54 -12.56 14.68
C LEU A 112 -3.45 -13.64 14.76
#